data_AF-A0A0C3AR97-F1
#
_entry.id   AF-A0A0C3AR97-F1
#
_cell.length_a   1.000
_cell.length_b   1.000
_cell.length_c   1.000
_cell.angle_alpha   90.00
_cell.angle_beta   90.00
_cell.angle_gamma   90.00
#
_symmetry.space_group_name_H-M   'P 1'
#
loop_
_entity.id
_entity.type
_entity.pdbx_description
1 polymer ?
#
loop_
_entity_poly.entity_id
_entity_poly.type
_entity_poly.pdbx_seq_one_letter_code
_entity_poly.pdbx_strand_id
1 'polypeptide(L)'
;MNEHLPCDILYEIFDQYQTQEDDFHPLETLLLVCKFWATAALSNLPLWGRLKIRLGHKCTMDMWETRLPLRLMRSGDVAPIEIDISNALVDEYGPRLNAGFYPKDCLGYKGNGLSFWPCCCNSSHDHHINWLVHQLAGKDGKRHERWKKFSFLSESRWFTDNGPASAARGIFTVLSGPTRSLTSVTLQKVGVSSEVSAYDILFSNAPGLRQISITECNIPRFAPFKQANRIYLKEAAHWSTNLINLEEAGNLEELTIWDQQIAFPTNLPRLRHLVLIGRWFPSNFDQTSMPHLSHLSLDFSHLFFCHELAVCPSFPFQQIRELTILFARPDIGDHRPLVQTTREILRCTTQLSSIVATSPFFSLLVKGMWEARREVDSQKEQYHSNYWMWERRPTLISTSIGPLGELSGDEDANRLEVLAQEWGLFSPEISWETLINCLAYSYK
;
A
#
# COMPACT_ATOMS: atom_id res chain seq x y z
N MET A 1 44.34 3.69 -6.04
CA MET A 1 43.56 4.80 -5.44
C MET A 1 42.39 4.35 -4.57
N ASN A 2 41.87 3.11 -4.67
CA ASN A 2 40.71 2.66 -3.86
C ASN A 2 41.04 2.04 -2.48
N GLU A 3 42.32 1.95 -2.08
CA GLU A 3 42.72 1.35 -0.79
C GLU A 3 42.64 2.33 0.40
N HIS A 4 42.22 3.57 0.17
CA HIS A 4 42.17 4.61 1.21
C HIS A 4 40.78 4.84 1.81
N LEU A 5 39.73 4.17 1.30
CA LEU A 5 38.39 4.31 1.87
C LEU A 5 38.25 3.43 3.13
N PRO A 6 37.84 4.00 4.27
CA PRO A 6 37.47 3.22 5.45
C PRO A 6 36.35 2.20 5.17
N CYS A 7 36.36 1.07 5.88
CA CYS A 7 35.41 -0.03 5.64
C CYS A 7 33.95 0.38 5.90
N ASP A 8 33.69 1.23 6.88
CA ASP A 8 32.38 1.81 7.19
C ASP A 8 31.81 2.60 6.01
N ILE A 9 32.63 3.43 5.35
CA ILE A 9 32.22 4.15 4.13
C ILE A 9 31.93 3.17 3.00
N LEU A 10 32.73 2.10 2.86
CA LEU A 10 32.44 1.06 1.87
C LEU A 10 31.12 0.33 2.17
N TYR A 11 30.78 0.12 3.44
CA TYR A 11 29.51 -0.52 3.81
C TYR A 11 28.32 0.35 3.47
N GLU A 12 28.41 1.67 3.65
CA GLU A 12 27.38 2.61 3.19
C GLU A 12 27.22 2.56 1.66
N ILE A 13 28.33 2.52 0.91
CA ILE A 13 28.30 2.36 -0.55
C ILE A 13 27.66 1.02 -0.95
N PHE A 14 28.01 -0.07 -0.28
CA PHE A 14 27.44 -1.40 -0.55
C PHE A 14 25.94 -1.46 -0.24
N ASP A 15 25.50 -0.79 0.83
CA ASP A 15 24.09 -0.68 1.16
C ASP A 15 23.33 0.07 0.07
N GLN A 16 23.86 1.17 -0.45
CA GLN A 16 23.27 1.88 -1.60
C GLN A 16 23.28 1.01 -2.86
N TYR A 17 24.38 0.31 -3.15
CA TYR A 17 24.48 -0.60 -4.29
C TYR A 17 23.39 -1.69 -4.22
N GLN A 18 23.19 -2.29 -3.04
CA GLN A 18 22.13 -3.27 -2.81
C GLN A 18 20.73 -2.71 -3.02
N THR A 19 20.47 -1.42 -2.73
CA THR A 19 19.16 -0.83 -3.04
C THR A 19 18.84 -0.83 -4.53
N GLN A 20 19.86 -0.79 -5.38
CA GLN A 20 19.76 -0.71 -6.85
C GLN A 20 20.05 -2.05 -7.55
N GLU A 21 20.30 -3.12 -6.79
CA GLU A 21 20.59 -4.45 -7.35
C GLU A 21 19.53 -4.91 -8.36
N ASP A 22 20.01 -5.49 -9.47
CA ASP A 22 19.22 -6.15 -10.51
C ASP A 22 19.91 -7.44 -11.00
N ASP A 23 19.27 -8.13 -11.95
CA ASP A 23 19.79 -9.40 -12.49
C ASP A 23 21.12 -9.24 -13.25
N PHE A 24 21.38 -8.06 -13.81
CA PHE A 24 22.58 -7.73 -14.61
C PHE A 24 23.74 -7.19 -13.75
N HIS A 25 23.43 -6.51 -12.67
CA HIS A 25 24.34 -5.88 -11.73
C HIS A 25 24.21 -6.49 -10.34
N PRO A 26 24.41 -7.82 -10.21
CA PRO A 26 24.19 -8.48 -8.94
C PRO A 26 25.24 -8.06 -7.92
N LEU A 27 24.90 -8.22 -6.65
CA LEU A 27 25.77 -7.89 -5.52
C LEU A 27 27.15 -8.57 -5.60
N GLU A 28 27.24 -9.76 -6.20
CA GLU A 28 28.51 -10.48 -6.41
C GLU A 28 29.54 -9.69 -7.23
N THR A 29 29.13 -8.71 -8.05
CA THR A 29 30.06 -7.85 -8.80
C THR A 29 30.97 -7.01 -7.90
N LEU A 30 30.56 -6.72 -6.65
CA LEU A 30 31.42 -6.08 -5.65
C LEU A 30 32.69 -6.89 -5.38
N LEU A 31 32.61 -8.22 -5.52
CA LEU A 31 33.76 -9.13 -5.35
C LEU A 31 34.74 -9.05 -6.51
N LEU A 32 34.35 -8.45 -7.63
CA LEU A 32 35.15 -8.34 -8.85
C LEU A 32 35.87 -6.99 -8.98
N VAL A 33 35.56 -6.01 -8.13
CA VAL A 33 36.12 -4.65 -8.21
C VAL A 33 37.61 -4.64 -7.87
N CYS A 34 37.96 -5.06 -6.65
CA CYS A 34 39.35 -5.25 -6.20
C CYS A 34 39.38 -6.13 -4.95
N LYS A 35 40.57 -6.61 -4.57
CA LYS A 35 40.75 -7.46 -3.39
C LYS A 35 40.20 -6.83 -2.11
N PHE A 36 40.45 -5.54 -1.90
CA PHE A 36 39.99 -4.82 -0.71
C PHE A 36 38.46 -4.77 -0.61
N TRP A 37 37.77 -4.45 -1.73
CA TRP A 37 36.30 -4.47 -1.80
C TRP A 37 35.73 -5.87 -1.58
N ALA A 38 36.35 -6.89 -2.17
CA ALA A 38 35.94 -8.27 -1.95
C ALA A 38 36.02 -8.66 -0.47
N THR A 39 37.13 -8.33 0.21
CA THR A 39 37.29 -8.58 1.65
C THR A 39 36.29 -7.79 2.49
N ALA A 40 36.09 -6.51 2.19
CA ALA A 40 35.11 -5.68 2.89
C ALA A 40 33.68 -6.23 2.72
N ALA A 41 33.27 -6.54 1.49
CA ALA A 41 31.94 -7.07 1.20
C ALA A 41 31.71 -8.42 1.90
N LEU A 42 32.68 -9.33 1.87
CA LEU A 42 32.60 -10.62 2.56
C LEU A 42 32.57 -10.49 4.09
N SER A 43 33.14 -9.41 4.65
CA SER A 43 33.11 -9.14 6.09
C SER A 43 31.79 -8.52 6.56
N ASN A 44 31.03 -7.90 5.66
CA ASN A 44 29.70 -7.35 5.93
C ASN A 44 28.63 -8.44 5.79
N LEU A 45 28.48 -9.31 6.80
CA LEU A 45 27.52 -10.42 6.76
C LEU A 45 26.06 -9.98 6.48
N PRO A 46 25.53 -8.89 7.09
CA PRO A 46 24.17 -8.41 6.80
C PRO A 46 23.91 -8.09 5.33
N LEU A 47 24.93 -7.64 4.59
CA LEU A 47 24.83 -7.35 3.16
C LEU A 47 24.31 -8.57 2.39
N TRP A 48 24.83 -9.76 2.69
CA TRP A 48 24.42 -11.00 2.00
C TRP A 48 23.08 -11.56 2.49
N GLY A 49 22.59 -11.08 3.63
CA GLY A 49 21.31 -11.46 4.22
C GLY A 49 20.10 -10.70 3.64
N ARG A 50 20.30 -9.58 2.93
CA ARG A 50 19.19 -8.91 2.22
C ARG A 50 19.11 -9.41 0.78
N LEU A 51 18.08 -10.22 0.51
CA LEU A 51 17.89 -10.99 -0.69
C LEU A 51 16.79 -10.37 -1.54
N LYS A 52 17.14 -9.85 -2.72
CA LYS A 52 16.19 -9.33 -3.72
C LYS A 52 16.08 -10.31 -4.87
N ILE A 53 15.13 -11.24 -4.77
CA ILE A 53 14.99 -12.35 -5.70
C ILE A 53 13.93 -12.00 -6.74
N ARG A 54 14.38 -11.72 -7.98
CA ARG A 54 13.50 -11.52 -9.12
C ARG A 54 13.33 -12.84 -9.88
N LEU A 55 12.09 -13.31 -9.92
CA LEU A 55 11.70 -14.52 -10.64
C LEU A 55 11.13 -14.13 -12.00
N GLY A 56 11.99 -14.11 -13.01
CA GLY A 56 11.61 -14.00 -14.42
C GLY A 56 11.72 -15.39 -15.08
N HIS A 57 12.15 -15.46 -16.33
CA HIS A 57 12.30 -16.73 -17.05
C HIS A 57 13.34 -17.69 -16.45
N LYS A 58 13.43 -18.90 -17.00
CA LYS A 58 14.35 -19.98 -16.58
C LYS A 58 15.78 -19.53 -16.26
N CYS A 59 16.38 -18.65 -17.05
CA CYS A 59 17.74 -18.16 -16.79
C CYS A 59 17.88 -17.47 -15.42
N THR A 60 16.86 -16.72 -14.97
CA THR A 60 16.86 -16.08 -13.65
C THR A 60 16.65 -17.09 -12.53
N MET A 61 15.83 -18.12 -12.76
CA MET A 61 15.66 -19.23 -11.82
C MET A 61 16.98 -20.00 -11.64
N ASP A 62 17.59 -20.47 -12.73
CA ASP A 62 18.88 -21.21 -12.72
C ASP A 62 20.00 -20.38 -12.04
N MET A 63 19.99 -19.06 -12.26
CA MET A 63 20.89 -18.12 -11.59
C MET A 63 20.68 -18.11 -10.07
N TRP A 64 19.44 -18.01 -9.60
CA TRP A 64 19.12 -18.05 -8.17
C TRP A 64 19.38 -19.41 -7.53
N GLU A 65 19.24 -20.52 -8.28
CA GLU A 65 19.65 -21.85 -7.81
C GLU A 65 21.13 -21.89 -7.42
N THR A 66 21.96 -21.19 -8.19
CA THR A 66 23.41 -21.12 -7.94
C THR A 66 23.76 -20.09 -6.88
N ARG A 67 23.11 -18.91 -6.88
CA ARG A 67 23.48 -17.78 -6.02
C ARG A 67 22.94 -17.88 -4.61
N LEU A 68 21.69 -18.33 -4.44
CA LEU A 68 21.03 -18.30 -3.13
C LEU A 68 21.81 -19.07 -2.06
N PRO A 69 22.30 -20.32 -2.30
CA PRO A 69 23.08 -21.03 -1.29
C PRO A 69 24.35 -20.28 -0.88
N LEU A 70 25.04 -19.64 -1.84
CA LEU A 70 26.26 -18.87 -1.60
C LEU A 70 25.98 -17.61 -0.76
N ARG A 71 24.90 -16.88 -1.05
CA ARG A 71 24.50 -15.71 -0.26
C ARG A 71 24.12 -16.09 1.16
N LEU A 72 23.32 -17.14 1.32
CA LEU A 72 22.94 -17.64 2.64
C LEU A 72 24.17 -18.07 3.44
N MET A 73 25.15 -18.73 2.81
CA MET A 73 26.43 -19.06 3.44
C MET A 73 27.21 -17.81 3.86
N ARG A 74 27.33 -16.80 2.99
CA ARG A 74 28.04 -15.54 3.27
C ARG A 74 27.35 -14.68 4.33
N SER A 75 26.03 -14.82 4.51
CA SER A 75 25.29 -14.15 5.59
C SER A 75 25.66 -14.72 6.98
N GLY A 76 26.39 -15.83 7.02
CA GLY A 76 26.69 -16.56 8.26
C GLY A 76 25.43 -17.14 8.90
N ASP A 77 25.55 -17.56 10.16
CA ASP A 77 24.46 -18.20 10.91
C ASP A 77 23.68 -17.25 11.82
N VAL A 78 24.17 -16.01 11.99
CA VAL A 78 23.63 -15.05 12.97
C VAL A 78 23.01 -13.80 12.35
N ALA A 79 23.41 -13.41 11.13
CA ALA A 79 22.92 -12.17 10.55
C ALA A 79 21.41 -12.28 10.23
N PRO A 80 20.64 -11.19 10.41
CA PRO A 80 19.23 -11.18 10.01
C PRO A 80 19.10 -11.38 8.50
N ILE A 81 18.00 -12.01 8.09
CA ILE A 81 17.66 -12.22 6.69
C ILE A 81 16.45 -11.37 6.35
N GLU A 82 16.57 -10.56 5.31
CA GLU A 82 15.49 -9.74 4.73
C GLU A 82 15.23 -10.25 3.32
N ILE A 83 14.01 -10.69 3.05
CA ILE A 83 13.66 -11.41 1.82
C ILE A 83 12.65 -10.56 1.06
N ASP A 84 12.98 -10.20 -0.17
CA ASP A 84 12.09 -9.57 -1.14
C ASP A 84 12.06 -10.44 -2.39
N ILE A 85 10.97 -11.19 -2.59
CA ILE A 85 10.73 -12.00 -3.79
C ILE A 85 9.74 -11.23 -4.66
N SER A 86 10.10 -10.96 -5.91
CA SER A 86 9.21 -10.35 -6.89
C SER A 86 9.15 -11.17 -8.17
N ASN A 87 7.97 -11.27 -8.77
CA ASN A 87 7.81 -11.86 -10.10
C ASN A 87 8.08 -10.80 -11.18
N ALA A 88 9.02 -11.08 -12.09
CA ALA A 88 9.41 -10.22 -13.20
C ALA A 88 8.96 -10.77 -14.59
N LEU A 89 8.09 -11.78 -14.65
CA LEU A 89 7.57 -12.31 -15.92
C LEU A 89 6.62 -11.37 -16.66
N VAL A 90 6.05 -10.37 -15.98
CA VAL A 90 4.84 -9.67 -16.43
C VAL A 90 5.08 -8.21 -16.75
N ASP A 91 6.31 -7.71 -16.61
CA ASP A 91 6.62 -6.37 -17.06
C ASP A 91 6.31 -6.28 -18.57
N GLU A 92 5.18 -5.63 -18.93
CA GLU A 92 4.81 -5.25 -20.30
C GLU A 92 5.89 -4.34 -20.95
N TYR A 93 6.77 -3.82 -20.10
CA TYR A 93 7.95 -3.02 -20.42
C TYR A 93 9.26 -3.71 -20.06
N GLY A 94 9.23 -5.01 -19.74
CA GLY A 94 10.40 -5.82 -19.44
C GLY A 94 11.44 -5.51 -20.49
N PRO A 95 12.69 -5.19 -20.09
CA PRO A 95 13.62 -4.46 -20.93
C PRO A 95 13.68 -5.13 -22.30
N ARG A 96 13.08 -4.48 -23.30
CA ARG A 96 13.23 -4.81 -24.73
C ARG A 96 14.70 -4.85 -25.15
N LEU A 97 15.60 -4.49 -24.24
CA LEU A 97 17.00 -4.24 -24.41
C LEU A 97 17.86 -5.50 -24.58
N ASN A 98 17.41 -6.73 -24.29
CA ASN A 98 18.28 -7.90 -24.57
C ASN A 98 17.52 -9.19 -24.90
N ALA A 99 17.00 -9.28 -26.13
CA ALA A 99 16.52 -10.53 -26.71
C ALA A 99 17.57 -11.67 -26.75
N GLY A 100 18.84 -11.39 -26.44
CA GLY A 100 19.93 -12.37 -26.38
C GLY A 100 20.02 -13.18 -25.09
N PHE A 101 19.38 -12.76 -23.99
CA PHE A 101 19.47 -13.46 -22.70
C PHE A 101 18.35 -14.47 -22.45
N TYR A 102 17.22 -14.32 -23.15
CA TYR A 102 16.06 -15.18 -22.95
C TYR A 102 16.03 -16.28 -24.02
N PRO A 103 15.76 -17.54 -23.62
CA PRO A 103 15.56 -18.62 -24.59
C PRO A 103 14.52 -18.23 -25.63
N LYS A 104 14.78 -18.53 -26.91
CA LYS A 104 13.84 -18.24 -28.01
C LYS A 104 12.44 -18.82 -27.77
N ASP A 105 12.37 -19.91 -27.00
CA ASP A 105 11.13 -20.61 -26.65
C ASP A 105 10.26 -19.84 -25.63
N CYS A 106 10.83 -18.85 -24.95
CA CYS A 106 10.10 -17.94 -24.06
C CYS A 106 9.62 -16.66 -24.78
N LEU A 107 10.08 -16.40 -26.00
CA LEU A 107 9.71 -15.23 -26.82
C LEU A 107 8.40 -15.46 -27.60
N GLY A 108 7.41 -16.14 -27.00
CA GLY A 108 6.14 -16.56 -27.62
C GLY A 108 5.24 -15.43 -28.13
N TYR A 109 5.72 -14.19 -28.17
CA TYR A 109 5.08 -13.06 -28.81
C TYR A 109 5.35 -13.06 -30.32
N LYS A 110 4.68 -13.95 -31.07
CA LYS A 110 4.57 -13.82 -32.53
C LYS A 110 3.20 -13.24 -32.90
N GLY A 111 3.12 -11.91 -32.87
CA GLY A 111 2.63 -11.14 -34.02
C GLY A 111 1.13 -10.93 -34.26
N ASN A 112 0.18 -11.62 -33.61
CA ASN A 112 -1.23 -11.53 -34.05
C ASN A 112 -2.25 -11.11 -32.96
N GLY A 113 -1.81 -10.38 -31.93
CA GLY A 113 -2.66 -9.44 -31.19
C GLY A 113 -3.73 -9.96 -30.22
N LEU A 114 -4.06 -11.25 -30.10
CA LEU A 114 -5.22 -11.67 -29.28
C LEU A 114 -5.09 -12.94 -28.43
N SER A 115 -3.90 -13.53 -28.27
CA SER A 115 -3.73 -14.64 -27.32
C SER A 115 -2.40 -14.58 -26.58
N PHE A 116 -2.43 -14.18 -25.31
CA PHE A 116 -1.34 -14.40 -24.37
C PHE A 116 -1.23 -15.91 -24.11
N TRP A 117 -0.35 -16.59 -24.84
CA TRP A 117 0.03 -17.95 -24.48
C TRP A 117 0.87 -17.89 -23.20
N PRO A 118 0.53 -18.66 -22.15
CA PRO A 118 1.34 -18.72 -20.95
C PRO A 118 2.77 -19.13 -21.31
N CYS A 119 3.76 -18.42 -20.77
CA CYS A 119 5.16 -18.79 -20.92
C CYS A 119 5.36 -20.23 -20.41
N CYS A 120 6.13 -21.06 -21.13
CA CYS A 120 6.44 -22.42 -20.69
C CYS A 120 7.16 -22.46 -19.33
N CYS A 121 7.75 -21.34 -18.89
CA CYS A 121 8.35 -21.22 -17.56
C CYS A 121 7.31 -21.24 -16.43
N ASN A 122 6.03 -20.90 -16.67
CA ASN A 122 5.02 -20.79 -15.62
C ASN A 122 4.92 -22.07 -14.75
N SER A 123 4.95 -23.25 -15.36
CA SER A 123 4.90 -24.51 -14.61
C SER A 123 6.18 -24.78 -13.79
N SER A 124 7.33 -24.32 -14.29
CA SER A 124 8.61 -24.43 -13.58
C SER A 124 8.69 -23.44 -12.42
N HIS A 125 7.96 -22.32 -12.51
CA HIS A 125 8.00 -21.28 -11.49
C HIS A 125 7.44 -21.75 -10.16
N ASP A 126 6.36 -22.53 -10.15
CA ASP A 126 5.80 -23.00 -8.89
C ASP A 126 6.74 -23.96 -8.17
N HIS A 127 7.38 -24.85 -8.93
CA HIS A 127 8.42 -25.72 -8.39
C HIS A 127 9.59 -24.91 -7.84
N HIS A 128 10.02 -23.90 -8.58
CA HIS A 128 11.16 -23.07 -8.18
C HIS A 128 10.84 -22.17 -6.98
N ILE A 129 9.65 -21.57 -6.89
CA ILE A 129 9.21 -20.84 -5.68
C ILE A 129 9.20 -21.78 -4.49
N ASN A 130 8.62 -22.98 -4.63
CA ASN A 130 8.59 -23.94 -3.54
C ASN A 130 10.01 -24.34 -3.10
N TRP A 131 10.90 -24.62 -4.05
CA TRP A 131 12.32 -24.85 -3.77
C TRP A 131 12.95 -23.65 -3.05
N LEU A 132 12.73 -22.44 -3.55
CA LEU A 132 13.30 -21.20 -3.04
C LEU A 132 12.90 -20.96 -1.58
N VAL A 133 11.61 -21.01 -1.26
CA VAL A 133 11.13 -20.80 0.10
C VAL A 133 11.66 -21.86 1.07
N HIS A 134 11.79 -23.12 0.62
CA HIS A 134 12.42 -24.17 1.42
C HIS A 134 13.93 -23.96 1.61
N GLN A 135 14.65 -23.41 0.61
CA GLN A 135 16.06 -23.05 0.79
C GLN A 135 16.22 -21.88 1.77
N LEU A 136 15.38 -20.85 1.64
CA LEU A 136 15.35 -19.71 2.53
C LEU A 136 15.01 -20.12 3.98
N ALA A 137 14.12 -21.09 4.13
CA ALA A 137 13.77 -21.70 5.40
C ALA A 137 14.95 -22.43 6.05
N GLY A 138 15.76 -23.06 5.21
CA GLY A 138 16.78 -24.01 5.64
C GLY A 138 16.16 -25.31 6.16
N LYS A 139 17.03 -26.32 6.32
CA LYS A 139 16.64 -27.60 6.91
C LYS A 139 16.08 -27.37 8.32
N ASP A 140 14.92 -27.95 8.61
CA ASP A 140 14.20 -27.86 9.89
C ASP A 140 13.85 -26.42 10.31
N GLY A 141 13.81 -25.47 9.35
CA GLY A 141 13.48 -24.07 9.64
C GLY A 141 14.59 -23.29 10.37
N LYS A 142 15.83 -23.80 10.42
CA LYS A 142 16.96 -23.15 11.14
C LYS A 142 17.22 -21.70 10.71
N ARG A 143 16.83 -21.32 9.49
CA ARG A 143 16.98 -19.94 9.00
C ARG A 143 15.74 -19.08 9.25
N HIS A 144 14.56 -19.67 9.47
CA HIS A 144 13.31 -18.93 9.76
C HIS A 144 13.45 -17.98 10.94
N GLU A 145 14.17 -18.41 11.98
CA GLU A 145 14.33 -17.62 13.20
C GLU A 145 15.05 -16.28 12.96
N ARG A 146 15.81 -16.18 11.85
CA ARG A 146 16.58 -15.00 11.46
C ARG A 146 15.81 -14.09 10.50
N TRP A 147 14.67 -14.52 9.99
CA TRP A 147 13.88 -13.73 9.07
C TRP A 147 13.38 -12.50 9.80
N LYS A 148 13.74 -11.32 9.30
CA LYS A 148 13.34 -10.03 9.86
C LYS A 148 12.26 -9.36 9.02
N LYS A 149 12.35 -9.52 7.70
CA LYS A 149 11.39 -9.03 6.70
C LYS A 149 11.13 -10.13 5.68
N PHE A 150 9.88 -10.31 5.29
CA PHE A 150 9.49 -11.16 4.17
C PHE A 150 8.50 -10.43 3.27
N SER A 151 8.87 -10.22 2.01
CA SER A 151 8.02 -9.66 0.98
C SER A 151 7.89 -10.63 -0.18
N PHE A 152 6.66 -10.87 -0.61
CA PHE A 152 6.36 -11.61 -1.82
C PHE A 152 5.41 -10.78 -2.69
N LEU A 153 5.93 -10.29 -3.81
CA LEU A 153 5.24 -9.39 -4.73
C LEU A 153 5.01 -10.09 -6.07
N SER A 154 3.76 -10.45 -6.35
CA SER A 154 3.41 -10.98 -7.67
C SER A 154 2.64 -9.96 -8.49
N GLU A 155 3.06 -9.74 -9.74
CA GLU A 155 2.36 -8.85 -10.68
C GLU A 155 1.14 -9.51 -11.33
N SER A 156 1.19 -10.81 -11.61
CA SER A 156 0.02 -11.56 -12.06
C SER A 156 -0.62 -12.33 -10.91
N ARG A 157 -1.91 -12.66 -11.06
CA ARG A 157 -2.60 -13.57 -10.15
C ARG A 157 -2.14 -14.99 -10.46
N TRP A 158 -1.00 -15.39 -9.90
CA TRP A 158 -0.44 -16.75 -10.10
C TRP A 158 -1.34 -17.82 -9.51
N PHE A 159 -2.01 -17.48 -8.42
CA PHE A 159 -2.81 -18.39 -7.62
C PHE A 159 -4.30 -18.04 -7.72
N THR A 160 -4.84 -17.95 -8.93
CA THR A 160 -6.30 -18.04 -9.12
C THR A 160 -6.79 -19.46 -8.83
N ASP A 161 -8.09 -19.66 -8.64
CA ASP A 161 -8.71 -20.91 -8.15
C ASP A 161 -8.36 -22.21 -8.89
N ASN A 162 -7.77 -22.11 -10.09
CA ASN A 162 -7.32 -23.24 -10.92
C ASN A 162 -5.79 -23.34 -11.08
N GLY A 163 -5.03 -22.47 -10.41
CA GLY A 163 -3.57 -22.40 -10.47
C GLY A 163 -2.88 -23.40 -9.54
N PRO A 164 -1.58 -23.66 -9.73
CA PRO A 164 -0.89 -24.73 -8.98
C PRO A 164 -0.76 -24.35 -7.51
N ALA A 165 -1.58 -24.99 -6.67
CA ALA A 165 -1.63 -24.79 -5.22
C ALA A 165 -0.28 -25.01 -4.51
N SER A 166 0.75 -25.54 -5.18
CA SER A 166 2.02 -25.94 -4.57
C SER A 166 2.90 -24.79 -4.10
N ALA A 167 3.03 -23.69 -4.87
CA ALA A 167 3.92 -22.60 -4.48
C ALA A 167 3.35 -21.76 -3.34
N ALA A 168 2.06 -21.41 -3.40
CA ALA A 168 1.38 -20.76 -2.29
C ALA A 168 1.37 -21.64 -1.03
N ARG A 169 1.18 -22.97 -1.18
CA ARG A 169 1.36 -23.94 -0.09
C ARG A 169 2.76 -23.87 0.51
N GLY A 170 3.80 -23.83 -0.31
CA GLY A 170 5.19 -23.71 0.14
C GLY A 170 5.40 -22.45 0.99
N ILE A 171 4.93 -21.31 0.49
CA ILE A 171 4.98 -20.02 1.21
C ILE A 171 4.26 -20.13 2.55
N PHE A 172 3.01 -20.60 2.57
CA PHE A 172 2.23 -20.71 3.81
C PHE A 172 2.84 -21.69 4.81
N THR A 173 3.34 -22.83 4.34
CA THR A 173 4.02 -23.82 5.18
C THR A 173 5.22 -23.20 5.88
N VAL A 174 6.00 -22.40 5.16
CA VAL A 174 7.17 -21.71 5.70
C VAL A 174 6.78 -20.60 6.68
N LEU A 175 5.76 -19.80 6.34
CA LEU A 175 5.28 -18.69 7.19
C LEU A 175 4.53 -19.15 8.46
N SER A 176 4.04 -20.38 8.50
CA SER A 176 3.53 -21.02 9.73
C SER A 176 4.66 -21.49 10.67
N GLY A 177 5.89 -21.59 10.16
CA GLY A 177 7.06 -22.00 10.93
C GLY A 177 7.52 -20.96 11.98
N PRO A 178 8.53 -21.30 12.80
CA PRO A 178 9.04 -20.43 13.86
C PRO A 178 9.79 -19.21 13.31
N THR A 179 9.10 -18.08 13.21
CA THR A 179 9.60 -16.83 12.63
C THR A 179 9.76 -15.73 13.69
N ARG A 180 10.52 -16.05 14.75
CA ARG A 180 10.60 -15.22 15.98
C ARG A 180 11.09 -13.80 15.77
N SER A 181 11.99 -13.59 14.82
CA SER A 181 12.57 -12.26 14.51
C SER A 181 11.77 -11.49 13.46
N LEU A 182 10.68 -12.06 12.93
CA LEU A 182 9.95 -11.46 11.82
C LEU A 182 9.18 -10.23 12.32
N THR A 183 9.49 -9.09 11.73
CA THR A 183 8.93 -7.78 12.11
C THR A 183 8.05 -7.17 11.03
N SER A 184 8.24 -7.57 9.77
CA SER A 184 7.53 -7.01 8.62
C SER A 184 7.20 -8.09 7.60
N VAL A 185 5.95 -8.12 7.16
CA VAL A 185 5.47 -9.01 6.11
C VAL A 185 4.72 -8.22 5.05
N THR A 186 5.00 -8.49 3.78
CA THR A 186 4.24 -8.01 2.64
C THR A 186 3.88 -9.17 1.72
N LEU A 187 2.60 -9.38 1.45
CA LEU A 187 2.12 -10.40 0.51
C LEU A 187 1.21 -9.72 -0.51
N GLN A 188 1.48 -9.96 -1.79
CA GLN A 188 0.66 -9.47 -2.89
C GLN A 188 0.30 -10.60 -3.85
N LYS A 189 -0.99 -10.74 -4.15
CA LYS A 189 -1.54 -11.73 -5.08
C LYS A 189 -1.17 -13.18 -4.73
N VAL A 190 -1.13 -13.51 -3.44
CA VAL A 190 -0.87 -14.87 -2.91
C VAL A 190 -2.18 -15.51 -2.47
N GLY A 191 -2.52 -16.68 -3.00
CA GLY A 191 -3.78 -17.35 -2.69
C GLY A 191 -3.69 -18.86 -2.65
N VAL A 192 -4.57 -19.51 -1.89
CA VAL A 192 -4.78 -20.96 -1.95
C VAL A 192 -6.26 -21.22 -2.18
N SER A 193 -6.60 -22.23 -2.99
CA SER A 193 -7.99 -22.63 -3.23
C SER A 193 -8.67 -23.08 -1.92
N SER A 194 -9.99 -22.90 -1.85
CA SER A 194 -10.83 -23.09 -0.67
C SER A 194 -10.78 -24.49 -0.03
N GLU A 195 -10.19 -25.48 -0.71
CA GLU A 195 -10.11 -26.85 -0.24
C GLU A 195 -9.05 -27.08 0.85
N VAL A 196 -8.16 -26.11 1.09
CA VAL A 196 -7.06 -26.29 2.05
C VAL A 196 -7.34 -25.63 3.40
N SER A 197 -8.39 -26.15 4.06
CA SER A 197 -8.72 -25.91 5.47
C SER A 197 -7.69 -26.48 6.46
N ALA A 198 -6.66 -27.17 5.96
CA ALA A 198 -5.65 -27.87 6.75
C ALA A 198 -4.40 -27.05 7.10
N TYR A 199 -4.29 -25.79 6.67
CA TYR A 199 -3.14 -24.96 7.04
C TYR A 199 -3.32 -24.29 8.39
N ASP A 200 -2.23 -24.32 9.16
CA ASP A 200 -2.08 -23.61 10.42
C ASP A 200 -2.30 -22.10 10.26
N ILE A 201 -2.60 -21.48 11.40
CA ILE A 201 -2.70 -20.04 11.57
C ILE A 201 -1.36 -19.39 11.15
N LEU A 202 -1.38 -18.58 10.07
CA LEU A 202 -0.17 -17.88 9.61
C LEU A 202 0.36 -16.93 10.67
N PHE A 203 1.69 -16.85 10.78
CA PHE A 203 2.40 -15.98 11.72
C PHE A 203 2.11 -16.27 13.21
N SER A 204 1.57 -17.43 13.53
CA SER A 204 1.35 -17.88 14.92
C SER A 204 2.63 -17.86 15.78
N ASN A 205 3.80 -17.96 15.14
CA ASN A 205 5.11 -17.95 15.80
C ASN A 205 5.94 -16.68 15.50
N ALA A 206 5.30 -15.57 15.12
CA ALA A 206 5.93 -14.28 14.87
C ALA A 206 5.53 -13.22 15.91
N PRO A 207 5.93 -13.37 17.19
CA PRO A 207 5.55 -12.44 18.25
C PRO A 207 6.08 -11.02 18.02
N GLY A 208 7.11 -10.84 17.18
CA GLY A 208 7.69 -9.53 16.84
C GLY A 208 7.03 -8.82 15.66
N LEU A 209 5.96 -9.38 15.07
CA LEU A 209 5.38 -8.86 13.83
C LEU A 209 4.69 -7.51 14.06
N ARG A 210 5.23 -6.45 13.45
CA ARG A 210 4.79 -5.05 13.63
C ARG A 210 4.10 -4.50 12.39
N GLN A 211 4.61 -4.85 11.21
CA GLN A 211 4.15 -4.31 9.92
C GLN A 211 3.59 -5.41 9.05
N ILE A 212 2.38 -5.21 8.55
CA ILE A 212 1.65 -6.21 7.76
C ILE A 212 1.04 -5.51 6.57
N SER A 213 1.35 -5.98 5.37
CA SER A 213 0.75 -5.52 4.13
C SER A 213 0.24 -6.70 3.31
N ILE A 214 -1.07 -6.77 3.10
CA ILE A 214 -1.73 -7.85 2.38
C ILE A 214 -2.55 -7.24 1.24
N THR A 215 -2.21 -7.61 0.00
CA THR A 215 -2.85 -7.08 -1.20
C THR A 215 -3.32 -8.21 -2.11
N GLU A 216 -4.60 -8.24 -2.47
CA GLU A 216 -5.18 -9.22 -3.41
C GLU A 216 -4.86 -10.68 -3.05
N CYS A 217 -4.77 -10.99 -1.75
CA CYS A 217 -4.42 -12.33 -1.28
C CYS A 217 -5.66 -13.14 -0.89
N ASN A 218 -5.59 -14.46 -1.02
CA ASN A 218 -6.58 -15.40 -0.49
C ASN A 218 -5.93 -16.27 0.60
N ILE A 219 -5.99 -15.76 1.84
CA ILE A 219 -5.30 -16.36 2.99
C ILE A 219 -6.35 -16.94 3.95
N PRO A 220 -6.19 -18.21 4.39
CA PRO A 220 -7.25 -18.90 5.13
C PRO A 220 -7.44 -18.40 6.56
N ARG A 221 -6.37 -18.09 7.32
CA ARG A 221 -6.41 -17.64 8.73
C ARG A 221 -5.13 -16.89 9.12
N PHE A 222 -5.28 -15.82 9.91
CA PHE A 222 -4.16 -15.09 10.51
C PHE A 222 -4.11 -15.28 12.02
N ALA A 223 -2.90 -15.22 12.58
CA ALA A 223 -2.72 -15.03 14.02
C ALA A 223 -3.24 -13.66 14.45
N PRO A 224 -3.68 -13.50 15.70
CA PRO A 224 -4.06 -12.19 16.22
C PRO A 224 -2.89 -11.20 16.15
N PHE A 225 -3.16 -9.98 15.69
CA PHE A 225 -2.14 -8.96 15.42
C PHE A 225 -1.71 -8.19 16.67
N LYS A 226 -1.42 -8.89 17.78
CA LYS A 226 -1.15 -8.30 19.10
C LYS A 226 -0.08 -7.22 19.11
N GLN A 227 0.98 -7.39 18.31
CA GLN A 227 2.13 -6.48 18.26
C GLN A 227 2.17 -5.62 17.00
N ALA A 228 1.17 -5.74 16.12
CA ALA A 228 1.13 -4.94 14.91
C ALA A 228 0.88 -3.47 15.25
N ASN A 229 1.71 -2.60 14.70
CA ASN A 229 1.50 -1.15 14.75
C ASN A 229 1.08 -0.57 13.39
N ARG A 230 1.33 -1.28 12.29
CA ARG A 230 0.91 -0.88 10.95
C ARG A 230 0.30 -2.04 10.18
N ILE A 231 -0.93 -1.86 9.73
CA ILE A 231 -1.67 -2.84 8.93
C ILE A 231 -2.16 -2.16 7.65
N TYR A 232 -1.84 -2.76 6.50
CA TYR A 232 -2.33 -2.37 5.19
C TYR A 232 -3.05 -3.57 4.55
N LEU A 233 -4.31 -3.38 4.18
CA LEU A 233 -5.16 -4.43 3.61
C LEU A 233 -5.82 -3.91 2.35
N LYS A 234 -5.65 -4.62 1.23
CA LYS A 234 -6.29 -4.32 -0.04
C LYS A 234 -6.82 -5.58 -0.68
N GLU A 235 -8.11 -5.65 -0.98
CA GLU A 235 -8.72 -6.79 -1.70
C GLU A 235 -8.33 -8.16 -1.10
N ALA A 236 -8.19 -8.24 0.23
CA ALA A 236 -7.67 -9.41 0.95
C ALA A 236 -8.69 -10.55 1.14
N ALA A 237 -9.93 -10.40 0.66
CA ALA A 237 -10.98 -11.40 0.82
C ALA A 237 -12.05 -11.29 -0.27
N HIS A 238 -12.10 -12.28 -1.15
CA HIS A 238 -13.31 -12.53 -1.95
C HIS A 238 -14.30 -13.47 -1.25
N TRP A 239 -13.94 -14.22 -0.17
CA TRP A 239 -14.82 -15.30 0.32
C TRP A 239 -15.02 -15.50 1.83
N SER A 240 -14.45 -14.70 2.75
CA SER A 240 -14.93 -14.75 4.15
C SER A 240 -14.65 -13.50 4.95
N THR A 241 -15.72 -12.92 5.50
CA THR A 241 -15.76 -11.71 6.34
C THR A 241 -15.08 -11.83 7.71
N ASN A 242 -14.51 -13.00 8.04
CA ASN A 242 -13.99 -13.31 9.38
C ASN A 242 -12.46 -13.54 9.44
N LEU A 243 -11.71 -13.21 8.38
CA LEU A 243 -10.29 -13.60 8.25
C LEU A 243 -9.34 -12.78 9.12
N ILE A 244 -9.66 -11.51 9.33
CA ILE A 244 -8.76 -10.54 9.96
C ILE A 244 -9.43 -10.08 11.25
N ASN A 245 -8.96 -10.62 12.37
CA ASN A 245 -9.42 -10.23 13.70
C ASN A 245 -8.53 -9.10 14.26
N LEU A 246 -9.10 -7.91 14.40
CA LEU A 246 -8.44 -6.74 14.98
C LEU A 246 -8.68 -6.59 16.50
N GLU A 247 -9.47 -7.45 17.15
CA GLU A 247 -9.80 -7.37 18.60
C GLU A 247 -8.57 -7.29 19.50
N GLU A 248 -7.47 -7.91 19.09
CA GLU A 248 -6.25 -7.95 19.89
C GLU A 248 -5.19 -6.93 19.42
N ALA A 249 -5.49 -6.08 18.43
CA ALA A 249 -4.56 -5.13 17.83
C ALA A 249 -4.41 -3.82 18.64
N GLY A 250 -4.22 -3.94 19.96
CA GLY A 250 -4.15 -2.79 20.88
C GLY A 250 -2.95 -1.86 20.66
N ASN A 251 -1.94 -2.30 19.90
CA ASN A 251 -0.76 -1.51 19.54
C ASN A 251 -0.87 -0.81 18.16
N LEU A 252 -1.99 -0.95 17.47
CA LEU A 252 -2.18 -0.44 16.11
C LEU A 252 -2.13 1.10 16.09
N GLU A 253 -1.20 1.66 15.31
CA GLU A 253 -0.99 3.10 15.13
C GLU A 253 -1.46 3.57 13.75
N GLU A 254 -1.33 2.70 12.74
CA GLU A 254 -1.70 2.96 11.34
C GLU A 254 -2.52 1.80 10.77
N LEU A 255 -3.71 2.11 10.25
CA LEU A 255 -4.58 1.15 9.60
C LEU A 255 -5.00 1.67 8.22
N THR A 256 -4.73 0.89 7.18
CA THR A 256 -5.19 1.15 5.82
C THR A 256 -6.02 -0.02 5.32
N ILE A 257 -7.23 0.28 4.85
CA ILE A 257 -8.19 -0.70 4.36
C ILE A 257 -8.71 -0.26 3.00
N TRP A 258 -8.64 -1.16 2.03
CA TRP A 258 -9.11 -1.01 0.66
C TRP A 258 -10.16 -2.06 0.33
N ASP A 259 -11.41 -1.64 0.19
CA ASP A 259 -12.54 -2.42 -0.27
C ASP A 259 -12.70 -3.75 0.49
N GLN A 260 -12.63 -3.70 1.83
CA GLN A 260 -12.76 -4.88 2.69
C GLN A 260 -13.88 -4.70 3.71
N GLN A 261 -14.67 -5.76 3.89
CA GLN A 261 -15.58 -5.87 5.01
C GLN A 261 -14.82 -6.47 6.20
N ILE A 262 -14.45 -5.63 7.16
CA ILE A 262 -13.81 -6.05 8.40
C ILE A 262 -14.65 -5.62 9.61
N ALA A 263 -14.62 -6.42 10.66
CA ALA A 263 -15.13 -6.01 11.96
C ALA A 263 -14.07 -5.17 12.68
N PHE A 264 -14.41 -3.93 13.01
CA PHE A 264 -13.58 -3.13 13.90
C PHE A 264 -13.78 -3.60 15.33
N PRO A 265 -12.72 -3.59 16.15
CA PRO A 265 -12.82 -3.95 17.55
C PRO A 265 -13.46 -2.79 18.34
N THR A 266 -13.84 -3.05 19.59
CA THR A 266 -14.46 -2.01 20.44
C THR A 266 -13.51 -0.87 20.80
N ASN A 267 -12.19 -1.10 20.75
CA ASN A 267 -11.20 -0.09 21.15
C ASN A 267 -9.89 -0.23 20.37
N LEU A 268 -9.41 0.87 19.80
CA LEU A 268 -8.11 1.01 19.15
C LEU A 268 -7.35 2.18 19.80
N PRO A 269 -6.80 1.98 21.02
CA PRO A 269 -6.37 3.08 21.87
C PRO A 269 -5.15 3.84 21.34
N ARG A 270 -4.36 3.25 20.43
CA ARG A 270 -3.15 3.85 19.87
C ARG A 270 -3.29 4.30 18.42
N LEU A 271 -4.45 4.09 17.79
CA LEU A 271 -4.63 4.40 16.38
C LEU A 271 -4.54 5.90 16.15
N ARG A 272 -3.63 6.31 15.27
CA ARG A 272 -3.36 7.71 14.91
C ARG A 272 -3.70 8.02 13.46
N HIS A 273 -3.51 7.04 12.57
CA HIS A 273 -3.74 7.18 11.14
C HIS A 273 -4.71 6.10 10.67
N LEU A 274 -5.80 6.54 10.05
CA LEU A 274 -6.82 5.67 9.49
C LEU A 274 -7.05 6.03 8.02
N VAL A 275 -6.88 5.05 7.13
CA VAL A 275 -7.09 5.20 5.70
C VAL A 275 -8.17 4.22 5.27
N LEU A 276 -9.28 4.74 4.75
CA LEU A 276 -10.47 4.00 4.36
C LEU A 276 -10.79 4.28 2.90
N ILE A 277 -10.67 3.26 2.07
CA ILE A 277 -10.77 3.36 0.61
C ILE A 277 -11.65 2.21 0.11
N GLY A 278 -12.48 2.45 -0.91
CA GLY A 278 -13.41 1.44 -1.43
C GLY A 278 -14.87 1.67 -1.01
N ARG A 279 -15.70 0.64 -1.16
CA ARG A 279 -17.17 0.77 -1.15
C ARG A 279 -17.84 0.36 0.16
N TRP A 280 -17.15 -0.43 0.97
CA TRP A 280 -17.73 -1.08 2.14
C TRP A 280 -17.47 -0.30 3.41
N PHE A 281 -18.53 -0.03 4.18
CA PHE A 281 -18.41 0.48 5.53
C PHE A 281 -18.10 -0.65 6.51
N PRO A 282 -17.01 -0.58 7.31
CA PRO A 282 -16.68 -1.63 8.26
C PRO A 282 -17.79 -1.86 9.29
N SER A 283 -17.99 -3.11 9.70
CA SER A 283 -18.96 -3.44 10.75
C SER A 283 -18.45 -3.06 12.13
N ASN A 284 -19.35 -2.68 13.05
CA ASN A 284 -19.07 -2.22 14.42
C ASN A 284 -18.24 -0.94 14.51
N PHE A 285 -18.04 -0.24 13.40
CA PHE A 285 -17.25 0.99 13.36
C PHE A 285 -17.82 2.10 14.26
N ASP A 286 -19.14 2.13 14.41
CA ASP A 286 -19.89 3.00 15.31
C ASP A 286 -19.70 2.68 16.80
N GLN A 287 -19.08 1.55 17.14
CA GLN A 287 -18.82 1.12 18.51
C GLN A 287 -17.33 1.22 18.87
N THR A 288 -16.48 1.60 17.91
CA THR A 288 -15.03 1.61 18.09
C THR A 288 -14.53 2.93 18.67
N SER A 289 -13.92 2.86 19.85
CA SER A 289 -13.21 4.00 20.43
C SER A 289 -11.82 4.17 19.79
N MET A 290 -11.52 5.38 19.32
CA MET A 290 -10.23 5.75 18.70
C MET A 290 -9.71 7.09 19.26
N PRO A 291 -9.34 7.17 20.56
CA PRO A 291 -9.13 8.43 21.29
C PRO A 291 -7.86 9.22 20.90
N HIS A 292 -7.06 8.72 19.96
CA HIS A 292 -5.84 9.38 19.48
C HIS A 292 -5.83 9.54 17.95
N LEU A 293 -6.96 9.30 17.29
CA LEU A 293 -7.07 9.41 15.85
C LEU A 293 -6.91 10.88 15.45
N SER A 294 -5.88 11.15 14.66
CA SER A 294 -5.50 12.51 14.25
C SER A 294 -5.39 12.67 12.74
N HIS A 295 -5.21 11.59 12.00
CA HIS A 295 -5.10 11.59 10.55
C HIS A 295 -6.15 10.64 9.98
N LEU A 296 -6.97 11.18 9.08
CA LEU A 296 -8.02 10.45 8.39
C LEU A 296 -7.84 10.59 6.89
N SER A 297 -7.80 9.48 6.16
CA SER A 297 -7.79 9.46 4.70
C SER A 297 -9.03 8.75 4.18
N LEU A 298 -9.78 9.39 3.29
CA LEU A 298 -11.06 8.91 2.77
C LEU A 298 -11.05 8.88 1.25
N ASP A 299 -11.59 7.83 0.66
CA ASP A 299 -11.93 7.79 -0.76
C ASP A 299 -13.34 8.31 -1.01
N PHE A 300 -13.43 9.50 -1.61
CA PHE A 300 -14.68 10.15 -1.97
C PHE A 300 -15.22 9.72 -3.34
N SER A 301 -14.56 8.76 -4.00
CA SER A 301 -15.12 8.12 -5.20
C SER A 301 -16.37 7.28 -4.88
N HIS A 302 -16.62 6.98 -3.59
CA HIS A 302 -17.75 6.19 -3.10
C HIS A 302 -18.54 6.91 -2.00
N LEU A 303 -19.46 7.80 -2.40
CA LEU A 303 -20.17 8.71 -1.46
C LEU A 303 -20.93 8.03 -0.32
N PHE A 304 -21.48 6.84 -0.56
CA PHE A 304 -22.22 6.10 0.46
C PHE A 304 -21.38 5.93 1.72
N PHE A 305 -20.11 5.57 1.56
CA PHE A 305 -19.19 5.38 2.67
C PHE A 305 -18.98 6.66 3.48
N CYS A 306 -18.71 7.78 2.78
CA CYS A 306 -18.47 9.07 3.43
C CYS A 306 -19.72 9.57 4.18
N HIS A 307 -20.92 9.31 3.63
CA HIS A 307 -22.19 9.67 4.28
C HIS A 307 -22.40 8.89 5.57
N GLU A 308 -22.23 7.56 5.55
CA GLU A 308 -22.32 6.73 6.76
C GLU A 308 -21.33 7.17 7.83
N LEU A 309 -20.11 7.54 7.42
CA LEU A 309 -19.10 8.08 8.33
C LEU A 309 -19.54 9.42 8.95
N ALA A 310 -20.11 10.32 8.15
CA ALA A 310 -20.53 11.65 8.60
C ALA A 310 -21.64 11.62 9.66
N VAL A 311 -22.53 10.62 9.59
CA VAL A 311 -23.63 10.43 10.55
C VAL A 311 -23.26 9.55 11.75
N CYS A 312 -22.04 8.99 11.78
CA CYS A 312 -21.56 8.11 12.83
C CYS A 312 -21.29 8.88 14.14
N PRO A 313 -22.14 8.75 15.19
CA PRO A 313 -22.11 9.64 16.36
C PRO A 313 -20.88 9.45 17.25
N SER A 314 -20.27 8.27 17.22
CA SER A 314 -19.11 7.90 18.02
C SER A 314 -17.78 8.22 17.36
N PHE A 315 -17.78 8.60 16.07
CA PHE A 315 -16.54 8.83 15.35
C PHE A 315 -15.86 10.12 15.85
N PRO A 316 -14.56 10.09 16.21
CA PRO A 316 -13.90 11.19 16.91
C PRO A 316 -13.44 12.32 15.96
N PHE A 317 -14.36 12.87 15.14
CA PHE A 317 -14.05 13.93 14.18
C PHE A 317 -13.34 15.14 14.81
N GLN A 318 -13.69 15.49 16.04
CA GLN A 318 -13.12 16.62 16.77
C GLN A 318 -11.61 16.49 17.02
N GLN A 319 -11.03 15.29 16.89
CA GLN A 319 -9.61 15.04 17.12
C GLN A 319 -8.78 15.07 15.83
N ILE A 320 -9.44 15.04 14.67
CA ILE A 320 -8.79 15.00 13.36
C ILE A 320 -8.08 16.33 13.10
N ARG A 321 -6.78 16.23 12.82
CA ARG A 321 -5.89 17.35 12.49
C ARG A 321 -5.52 17.36 11.00
N GLU A 322 -5.49 16.20 10.37
CA GLU A 322 -5.21 16.07 8.94
C GLU A 322 -6.29 15.22 8.28
N LEU A 323 -6.89 15.76 7.23
CA LEU A 323 -7.86 15.08 6.40
C LEU A 323 -7.30 14.93 4.98
N THR A 324 -7.04 13.70 4.56
CA THR A 324 -6.69 13.38 3.17
C THR A 324 -7.93 12.90 2.43
N ILE A 325 -8.19 13.50 1.28
CA ILE A 325 -9.33 13.21 0.42
C ILE A 325 -8.81 12.69 -0.91
N LEU A 326 -9.03 11.40 -1.12
CA LEU A 326 -8.73 10.72 -2.37
C LEU A 326 -9.96 10.83 -3.26
N PHE A 327 -9.76 11.35 -4.47
CA PHE A 327 -10.81 11.57 -5.44
C PHE A 327 -10.29 11.16 -6.80
N ALA A 328 -10.52 9.89 -7.15
CA ALA A 328 -9.96 9.29 -8.37
C ALA A 328 -10.89 9.45 -9.57
N ARG A 329 -12.21 9.44 -9.37
CA ARG A 329 -13.22 9.78 -10.39
C ARG A 329 -14.60 9.86 -9.75
N PRO A 330 -15.37 10.94 -9.93
CA PRO A 330 -16.78 10.90 -9.57
C PRO A 330 -17.52 10.03 -10.58
N ASP A 331 -17.88 8.79 -10.21
CA ASP A 331 -18.91 8.02 -10.91
C ASP A 331 -20.31 8.48 -10.47
N ILE A 332 -20.49 9.81 -10.46
CA ILE A 332 -21.59 10.44 -9.76
C ILE A 332 -22.34 11.34 -10.73
N GLY A 333 -23.56 10.95 -11.10
CA GLY A 333 -24.48 11.78 -11.87
C GLY A 333 -24.98 13.01 -11.10
N ASP A 334 -25.11 12.92 -9.77
CA ASP A 334 -25.52 14.02 -8.89
C ASP A 334 -24.43 14.34 -7.84
N HIS A 335 -23.77 15.49 -7.97
CA HIS A 335 -22.65 15.94 -7.13
C HIS A 335 -23.10 16.59 -5.81
N ARG A 336 -24.39 16.88 -5.63
CA ARG A 336 -24.89 17.52 -4.40
C ARG A 336 -24.62 16.69 -3.13
N PRO A 337 -24.79 15.35 -3.13
CA PRO A 337 -24.45 14.54 -1.96
C PRO A 337 -22.95 14.59 -1.64
N LEU A 338 -22.06 14.72 -2.63
CA LEU A 338 -20.62 14.86 -2.40
C LEU A 338 -20.30 16.13 -1.61
N VAL A 339 -20.86 17.26 -2.04
CA VAL A 339 -20.67 18.56 -1.38
C VAL A 339 -21.28 18.54 0.01
N GLN A 340 -22.49 17.98 0.15
CA GLN A 340 -23.18 17.85 1.43
C GLN A 340 -22.38 17.02 2.43
N THR A 341 -21.91 15.84 2.04
CA THR A 341 -21.14 14.95 2.90
C THR A 341 -19.78 15.55 3.25
N THR A 342 -19.11 16.19 2.28
CA THR A 342 -17.87 16.95 2.53
C THR A 342 -18.11 18.01 3.60
N ARG A 343 -19.20 18.77 3.48
CA ARG A 343 -19.59 19.79 4.45
C ARG A 343 -19.81 19.20 5.83
N GLU A 344 -20.53 18.08 5.93
CA GLU A 344 -20.82 17.44 7.20
C GLU A 344 -19.54 16.96 7.91
N ILE A 345 -18.63 16.33 7.16
CA ILE A 345 -17.33 15.91 7.69
C ILE A 345 -16.52 17.11 8.17
N LEU A 346 -16.38 18.15 7.33
CA LEU A 346 -15.60 19.34 7.66
C LEU A 346 -16.17 20.11 8.86
N ARG A 347 -17.50 20.15 9.00
CA ARG A 347 -18.17 20.76 10.16
C ARG A 347 -17.85 20.02 11.46
N CYS A 348 -17.70 18.70 11.41
CA CYS A 348 -17.41 17.88 12.58
C CYS A 348 -15.91 17.91 12.96
N THR A 349 -15.01 18.23 12.02
CA THR A 349 -13.55 18.29 12.24
C THR A 349 -13.07 19.67 12.71
N THR A 350 -13.35 20.03 13.96
CA THR A 350 -13.04 21.38 14.48
C THR A 350 -11.56 21.64 14.74
N GLN A 351 -10.73 20.60 14.90
CA GLN A 351 -9.28 20.73 15.15
C GLN A 351 -8.42 20.60 13.88
N LEU A 352 -9.05 20.67 12.71
CA LEU A 352 -8.40 20.47 11.43
C LEU A 352 -7.30 21.52 11.18
N SER A 353 -6.11 21.05 10.84
CA SER A 353 -4.94 21.88 10.52
C SER A 353 -4.53 21.79 9.06
N SER A 354 -4.81 20.66 8.40
CA SER A 354 -4.51 20.47 6.98
C SER A 354 -5.58 19.64 6.27
N ILE A 355 -5.82 19.98 5.00
CA ILE A 355 -6.60 19.18 4.06
C ILE A 355 -5.71 18.85 2.87
N VAL A 356 -5.49 17.56 2.62
CA VAL A 356 -4.74 17.07 1.47
C VAL A 356 -5.73 16.51 0.46
N ALA A 357 -5.78 17.04 -0.76
CA ALA A 357 -6.72 16.56 -1.77
C ALA A 357 -6.19 16.76 -3.19
N THR A 358 -6.92 16.24 -4.19
CA THR A 358 -6.63 16.54 -5.59
C THR A 358 -7.19 17.92 -5.97
N SER A 359 -6.60 18.58 -6.98
CA SER A 359 -7.11 19.86 -7.49
C SER A 359 -8.58 19.79 -7.96
N PRO A 360 -9.04 18.71 -8.61
CA PRO A 360 -10.47 18.47 -8.85
C PRO A 360 -11.35 18.59 -7.60
N PHE A 361 -10.93 18.00 -6.49
CA PHE A 361 -11.70 18.07 -5.24
C PHE A 361 -11.77 19.50 -4.71
N PHE A 362 -10.65 20.23 -4.70
CA PHE A 362 -10.66 21.64 -4.27
C PHE A 362 -11.55 22.52 -5.14
N SER A 363 -11.65 22.25 -6.44
CA SER A 363 -12.57 22.96 -7.33
C SER A 363 -14.05 22.75 -6.91
N LEU A 364 -14.40 21.52 -6.51
CA LEU A 364 -15.74 21.20 -6.00
C LEU A 364 -16.00 21.86 -4.65
N LEU A 365 -15.00 21.90 -3.77
CA LEU A 365 -15.10 22.54 -2.46
C LEU A 365 -15.35 24.05 -2.60
N VAL A 366 -14.52 24.75 -3.39
CA VAL A 366 -14.65 26.19 -3.62
C VAL A 366 -16.00 26.51 -4.27
N LYS A 367 -16.45 25.70 -5.24
CA LYS A 367 -17.77 25.81 -5.85
C LYS A 367 -18.90 25.68 -4.83
N GLY A 368 -18.84 24.68 -3.96
CA GLY A 368 -19.84 24.45 -2.91
C GLY A 368 -19.91 25.60 -1.90
N MET A 369 -18.76 26.18 -1.53
CA MET A 369 -18.71 27.36 -0.67
C MET A 369 -19.31 28.61 -1.34
N TRP A 370 -19.00 28.82 -2.62
CA TRP A 370 -19.51 29.96 -3.38
C TRP A 370 -21.03 29.94 -3.53
N GLU A 371 -21.63 28.77 -3.81
CA GLU A 371 -23.08 28.65 -3.91
C GLU A 371 -23.78 28.83 -2.56
N ALA A 372 -23.22 28.27 -1.49
CA ALA A 372 -23.75 28.47 -0.15
C ALA A 372 -23.80 29.95 0.25
N ARG A 373 -22.84 30.76 -0.22
CA ARG A 373 -22.85 32.22 -0.01
C ARG A 373 -23.96 32.91 -0.80
N ARG A 374 -24.13 32.57 -2.07
CA ARG A 374 -25.19 33.16 -2.90
C ARG A 374 -26.59 32.84 -2.39
N GLU A 375 -26.81 31.64 -1.87
CA GLU A 375 -28.07 31.27 -1.24
C GLU A 375 -28.39 32.18 -0.04
N VAL A 376 -27.40 32.43 0.82
CA VAL A 376 -27.53 33.33 1.98
C VAL A 376 -27.84 34.77 1.54
N ASP A 377 -27.15 35.28 0.51
CA ASP A 377 -27.39 36.65 0.02
C ASP A 377 -28.78 36.83 -0.63
N SER A 378 -29.31 35.75 -1.22
CA SER A 378 -30.64 35.74 -1.85
C SER A 378 -31.80 35.64 -0.86
N GLN A 379 -31.57 34.99 0.30
CA GLN A 379 -32.57 34.81 1.35
C GLN A 379 -32.35 35.82 2.47
N LYS A 380 -33.09 36.94 2.43
CA LYS A 380 -33.04 37.99 3.47
C LYS A 380 -33.27 37.40 4.89
N GLU A 381 -32.17 37.31 5.65
CA GLU A 381 -32.06 37.55 7.11
C GLU A 381 -32.52 36.53 8.18
N GLN A 382 -32.77 35.25 7.92
CA GLN A 382 -33.11 34.33 9.05
C GLN A 382 -32.31 33.05 9.27
N TYR A 383 -31.36 32.71 8.39
CA TYR A 383 -30.47 31.58 8.63
C TYR A 383 -29.02 31.96 8.33
N HIS A 384 -28.46 32.86 9.16
CA HIS A 384 -27.01 32.96 9.32
C HIS A 384 -26.51 31.69 10.01
N SER A 385 -26.41 30.60 9.26
CA SER A 385 -25.66 29.46 9.75
C SER A 385 -24.20 29.60 9.34
N ASN A 386 -23.34 29.29 10.29
CA ASN A 386 -21.90 29.17 10.21
C ASN A 386 -21.52 27.99 9.29
N TYR A 387 -22.09 27.93 8.07
CA TYR A 387 -22.19 26.71 7.25
C TYR A 387 -20.84 26.13 6.84
N TRP A 388 -19.80 26.96 6.77
CA TRP A 388 -18.44 26.58 6.37
C TRP A 388 -17.36 27.18 7.27
N MET A 389 -17.73 27.80 8.40
CA MET A 389 -16.72 28.40 9.29
C MET A 389 -15.95 27.31 10.01
N TRP A 390 -14.64 27.31 9.82
CA TRP A 390 -13.75 26.48 10.61
C TRP A 390 -13.29 27.25 11.86
N GLU A 391 -13.18 26.54 12.98
CA GLU A 391 -12.56 27.12 14.18
C GLU A 391 -11.08 27.47 13.95
N ARG A 392 -10.42 26.78 13.01
CA ARG A 392 -9.04 27.00 12.59
C ARG A 392 -8.97 27.04 11.08
N ARG A 393 -8.06 27.83 10.52
CA ARG A 393 -7.86 27.94 9.07
C ARG A 393 -7.00 26.75 8.58
N PRO A 394 -7.56 25.68 7.99
CA PRO A 394 -6.74 24.58 7.52
C PRO A 394 -5.84 25.04 6.36
N THR A 395 -4.61 24.53 6.34
CA THR A 395 -3.75 24.61 5.15
C THR A 395 -4.24 23.60 4.12
N LEU A 396 -4.52 24.07 2.92
CA LEU A 396 -4.91 23.23 1.78
C LEU A 396 -3.66 22.80 1.02
N ILE A 397 -3.54 21.50 0.75
CA ILE A 397 -2.41 20.90 0.06
C ILE A 397 -2.93 20.08 -1.11
N SER A 398 -2.64 20.53 -2.34
CA SER A 398 -2.89 19.75 -3.54
C SER A 398 -1.85 18.63 -3.67
N THR A 399 -2.31 17.41 -3.92
CA THR A 399 -1.42 16.28 -4.21
C THR A 399 -0.60 16.47 -5.50
N SER A 400 -1.01 17.39 -6.36
CA SER A 400 -0.35 17.66 -7.66
C SER A 400 0.43 18.97 -7.68
N ILE A 401 -0.04 20.01 -6.97
CA ILE A 401 0.54 21.37 -7.00
C ILE A 401 1.37 21.65 -5.73
N GLY A 402 1.11 20.94 -4.63
CA GLY A 402 1.66 21.24 -3.32
C GLY A 402 0.76 22.20 -2.51
N PRO A 403 1.32 22.96 -1.56
CA PRO A 403 0.55 23.87 -0.71
C PRO A 403 -0.15 24.96 -1.54
N LEU A 404 -1.46 25.12 -1.33
CA LEU A 404 -2.28 26.15 -1.98
C LEU A 404 -2.42 27.40 -1.10
N GLY A 405 -2.56 27.21 0.22
CA GLY A 405 -2.72 28.31 1.17
C GLY A 405 -3.68 27.94 2.30
N GLU A 406 -4.15 28.94 3.03
CA GLU A 406 -5.17 28.77 4.07
C GLU A 406 -6.55 29.17 3.55
N LEU A 407 -7.59 28.50 4.07
CA LEU A 407 -8.99 28.85 3.83
C LEU A 407 -9.64 29.08 5.21
N SER A 408 -10.36 30.17 5.39
CA SER A 408 -11.02 30.56 6.64
C SER A 408 -12.50 30.18 6.71
N GLY A 409 -13.15 29.95 5.57
CA GLY A 409 -14.56 29.56 5.48
C GLY A 409 -15.51 30.75 5.49
N ASP A 410 -14.98 31.95 5.76
CA ASP A 410 -15.67 33.23 5.75
C ASP A 410 -15.43 34.05 4.48
N GLU A 411 -14.80 33.45 3.46
CA GLU A 411 -14.54 34.11 2.19
C GLU A 411 -15.83 34.56 1.50
N ASP A 412 -15.78 35.77 0.96
CA ASP A 412 -16.81 36.26 0.04
C ASP A 412 -16.65 35.64 -1.36
N ALA A 413 -17.68 35.82 -2.19
CA ALA A 413 -17.71 35.27 -3.55
C ALA A 413 -16.51 35.74 -4.41
N ASN A 414 -16.07 36.99 -4.25
CA ASN A 414 -14.95 37.54 -5.00
C ASN A 414 -13.63 36.91 -4.57
N ARG A 415 -13.40 36.71 -3.27
CA ARG A 415 -12.20 36.06 -2.76
C ARG A 415 -12.13 34.61 -3.19
N LEU A 416 -13.24 33.88 -3.20
CA LEU A 416 -13.30 32.50 -3.72
C LEU A 416 -12.92 32.43 -5.21
N GLU A 417 -13.33 33.40 -6.03
CA GLU A 417 -12.93 33.49 -7.44
C GLU A 417 -11.41 33.72 -7.59
N VAL A 418 -10.87 34.67 -6.80
CA VAL A 418 -9.42 34.97 -6.80
C VAL A 418 -8.61 33.74 -6.36
N LEU A 419 -9.05 33.04 -5.31
CA LEU A 419 -8.40 31.83 -4.83
C LEU A 419 -8.44 30.72 -5.89
N ALA A 420 -9.57 30.52 -6.57
CA ALA A 420 -9.67 29.57 -7.66
C ALA A 420 -8.65 29.87 -8.76
N GLN A 421 -8.48 31.14 -9.13
CA GLN A 421 -7.48 31.57 -10.11
C GLN A 421 -6.05 31.38 -9.61
N GLU A 422 -5.73 31.81 -8.38
CA GLU A 422 -4.40 31.68 -7.75
C GLU A 422 -3.95 30.21 -7.69
N TRP A 423 -4.89 29.30 -7.43
CA TRP A 423 -4.65 27.87 -7.26
C TRP A 423 -4.75 27.05 -8.56
N GLY A 424 -5.07 27.70 -9.68
CA GLY A 424 -5.27 27.01 -10.96
C GLY A 424 -6.46 26.05 -10.94
N LEU A 425 -7.51 26.38 -10.19
CA LEU A 425 -8.78 25.65 -10.12
C LEU A 425 -9.78 26.19 -11.14
N PHE A 426 -10.89 25.48 -11.31
CA PHE A 426 -12.00 25.97 -12.12
C PHE A 426 -12.73 27.12 -11.41
N SER A 427 -13.18 28.11 -12.18
CA SER A 427 -13.99 29.22 -11.67
C SER A 427 -15.25 28.67 -10.98
N PRO A 428 -15.56 29.05 -9.72
CA PRO A 428 -16.79 28.66 -9.04
C PRO A 428 -18.07 29.25 -9.66
N GLU A 429 -17.99 30.23 -10.58
CA GLU A 429 -19.17 30.78 -11.24
C GLU A 429 -19.82 29.83 -12.25
N ILE A 430 -19.05 28.90 -12.83
CA ILE A 430 -19.55 27.98 -13.85
C ILE A 430 -20.63 27.06 -13.28
N SER A 431 -21.54 26.57 -14.13
CA SER A 431 -22.55 25.60 -13.68
C SER A 431 -21.89 24.31 -13.21
N TRP A 432 -22.53 23.61 -12.27
CA TRP A 432 -22.05 22.29 -11.84
C TRP A 432 -21.88 21.31 -13.00
N GLU A 433 -22.82 21.30 -13.95
CA GLU A 433 -22.72 20.47 -15.15
C GLU A 433 -21.43 20.75 -15.92
N THR A 434 -21.09 22.03 -16.11
CA THR A 434 -19.85 22.44 -16.78
C THR A 434 -18.62 22.03 -15.98
N LEU A 435 -18.63 22.26 -14.66
CA LEU A 435 -17.54 21.87 -13.77
C LEU A 435 -17.28 20.36 -13.84
N ILE A 436 -18.33 19.54 -13.65
CA ILE A 436 -18.23 18.08 -13.67
C ILE A 436 -17.75 17.57 -15.04
N ASN A 437 -18.25 18.14 -16.13
CA ASN A 437 -17.76 17.81 -17.48
C ASN A 437 -16.27 18.12 -17.60
N CYS A 438 -15.81 19.30 -17.16
CA CYS A 438 -14.39 19.67 -17.19
C CYS A 438 -13.53 18.72 -16.34
N LEU A 439 -13.99 18.37 -15.12
CA LEU A 439 -13.31 17.42 -14.27
C LEU A 439 -13.21 16.05 -14.95
N ALA A 440 -14.29 15.54 -15.55
CA ALA A 440 -14.30 14.27 -16.25
C ALA A 440 -13.30 14.21 -17.43
N TYR A 441 -13.04 15.34 -18.10
CA TYR A 441 -12.01 15.42 -19.15
C TYR A 441 -10.59 15.46 -18.61
N SER A 442 -10.36 16.03 -17.42
CA SER A 442 -9.02 16.10 -16.82
C SER A 442 -8.44 14.75 -16.37
N TYR A 443 -9.29 13.71 -16.28
CA TYR A 443 -8.89 12.34 -15.91
C TYR A 443 -8.69 11.41 -17.12
N LYS A 444 -8.76 11.92 -18.36
CA LYS A 444 -8.39 11.20 -19.59
C LYS A 444 -7.00 11.61 -20.02
#